data_AF-A0A6J1SIX1-F1
#
_entry.id   AF-A0A6J1SIX1-F1
#
_cell.length_a   1.000
_cell.length_b   1.000
_cell.length_c   1.000
_cell.angle_alpha   90.00
_cell.angle_beta   90.00
_cell.angle_gamma   90.00
#
_symmetry.space_group_name_H-M   'P 1'
#
loop_
_entity.id
_entity.type
_entity.pdbx_description
1 polymer ?
#
loop_
_entity_poly.entity_id
_entity_poly.type
_entity_poly.pdbx_seq_one_letter_code
_entity_poly.pdbx_strand_id
1 'polypeptide(L)'
;MSVEKDACECSEGITIENGTVLIEGAKLNHLTHMKLNSCGLSEIPDSLGDLAGLQCFEALHNNLKRLPSSIGHLKSLVKLNLSYNQLTALPDDFAQLDALETLNVSHNNLNAPPSCLQVGNVKINYLNLSFNEIEDWRLGPLCAYGLKFFDCANNRLKANPPWIWGDFCRSLENLNLSFNDFCNPSATLRPYNLWRTGVSIELKSLQLTNCGLTTDHLSLVYQLKAIKKLHLGNESNVNHSKSNFIWDISFKLFQSCHLAELNLDGVGLSILSEDISYLKALQILNCNNNRLQWLPDSICEMVNLKCLSLSNNGLLYIPNEMGKLANLQELFLNCNKLDDLPTSFADLQSLQYLDLYDNHLEVPPTCLETLNSLCGLDFKCNFFQDETKEELCLNLRKRRGLLERSDGMKSKPLTPSSSSRRSSYSSSCSENDTRGDQEDAENLGEPQSETEENWDLEDEEDEYFDPTVYQPKVTINMPARALIIHTTVIGPHSFIPSDIHPSPSIRPNKDLFAPDDGQFEDA
;
A
#
# COMPACT_ATOMS: atom_id res chain seq x y z
N MET A 1 -8.34 -16.72 -3.78
CA MET A 1 -9.48 -15.78 -3.80
C MET A 1 -10.38 -16.14 -4.96
N SER A 2 -11.62 -16.50 -4.66
CA SER A 2 -12.68 -16.76 -5.63
C SER A 2 -13.06 -15.46 -6.33
N VAL A 3 -12.53 -15.26 -7.54
CA VAL A 3 -12.98 -14.19 -8.42
C VAL A 3 -14.42 -14.51 -8.82
N GLU A 4 -15.34 -13.59 -8.56
CA GLU A 4 -16.74 -13.67 -8.99
C GLU A 4 -16.80 -14.08 -10.47
N LYS A 5 -17.61 -15.08 -10.77
CA LYS A 5 -17.93 -15.44 -12.15
C LYS A 5 -18.82 -14.34 -12.72
N ASP A 6 -18.22 -13.24 -13.16
CA ASP A 6 -18.90 -12.25 -13.99
C ASP A 6 -19.48 -13.00 -15.19
N ALA A 7 -20.80 -12.97 -15.31
CA ALA A 7 -21.54 -13.65 -16.36
C ALA A 7 -21.07 -13.11 -17.73
N CYS A 8 -20.74 -14.01 -18.65
CA CYS A 8 -20.45 -13.67 -20.03
C CYS A 8 -21.68 -12.96 -20.65
N GLU A 9 -21.66 -11.62 -20.76
CA GLU A 9 -22.69 -10.87 -21.51
C GLU A 9 -22.48 -11.10 -23.01
N CYS A 10 -22.96 -12.24 -23.51
CA CYS A 10 -22.96 -12.52 -24.93
C CYS A 10 -24.17 -11.82 -25.58
N SER A 11 -23.92 -10.91 -26.51
CA SER A 11 -24.96 -10.32 -27.37
C SER A 11 -25.53 -11.37 -28.33
N GLU A 12 -26.73 -11.12 -28.87
CA GLU A 12 -27.34 -11.98 -29.89
C GLU A 12 -26.37 -12.18 -31.08
N GLY A 13 -25.96 -13.42 -31.35
CA GLY A 13 -25.01 -13.75 -32.44
C GLY A 13 -23.59 -14.11 -31.98
N ILE A 14 -23.35 -14.15 -30.67
CA ILE A 14 -22.12 -14.71 -30.07
C ILE A 14 -22.49 -16.00 -29.33
N THR A 15 -21.89 -17.12 -29.73
CA THR A 15 -22.00 -18.40 -29.01
C THR A 15 -20.62 -18.91 -28.63
N ILE A 16 -20.53 -19.72 -27.58
CA ILE A 16 -19.28 -20.33 -27.15
C ILE A 16 -19.47 -21.85 -27.21
N GLU A 17 -18.67 -22.50 -28.06
CA GLU A 17 -18.70 -23.95 -28.24
C GLU A 17 -17.31 -24.51 -27.98
N ASN A 18 -17.19 -25.42 -27.00
CA ASN A 18 -15.93 -26.09 -26.65
C ASN A 18 -14.73 -25.15 -26.39
N GLY A 19 -14.98 -23.93 -25.89
CA GLY A 19 -13.94 -22.93 -25.63
C GLY A 19 -13.56 -22.08 -26.85
N THR A 20 -14.22 -22.26 -27.99
CA THR A 20 -14.11 -21.38 -29.15
C THR A 20 -15.31 -20.44 -29.16
N VAL A 21 -15.06 -19.14 -29.29
CA VAL A 21 -16.15 -18.19 -29.55
C VAL A 21 -16.50 -18.24 -31.04
N LEU A 22 -17.80 -18.34 -31.34
CA LEU A 22 -18.36 -18.25 -32.69
C LEU A 22 -19.04 -16.89 -32.82
N ILE A 23 -18.63 -16.13 -33.84
CA ILE A 23 -19.10 -14.78 -34.09
C ILE A 23 -19.81 -14.78 -35.45
N GLU A 24 -21.12 -14.59 -35.45
CA GLU A 24 -21.90 -14.36 -36.67
C GLU A 24 -21.78 -12.89 -37.11
N GLY A 25 -20.63 -12.53 -37.68
CA GLY A 25 -20.22 -11.14 -37.93
C GLY A 25 -21.25 -10.24 -38.64
N ALA A 26 -22.08 -10.79 -39.53
CA ALA A 26 -23.10 -10.03 -40.26
C ALA A 26 -24.19 -9.39 -39.37
N LYS A 27 -24.38 -9.85 -38.14
CA LYS A 27 -25.40 -9.34 -37.20
C LYS A 27 -24.85 -8.33 -36.17
N LEU A 28 -23.53 -8.15 -36.10
CA LEU A 28 -22.86 -7.49 -34.96
C LEU A 28 -22.14 -6.17 -35.32
N ASN A 29 -22.45 -5.58 -36.48
CA ASN A 29 -21.79 -4.36 -36.97
C ASN A 29 -21.98 -3.12 -36.08
N HIS A 30 -22.94 -3.15 -35.14
CA HIS A 30 -23.20 -2.09 -34.17
C HIS A 30 -22.49 -2.30 -32.83
N LEU A 31 -21.83 -3.45 -32.63
CA LEU A 31 -21.24 -3.79 -31.35
C LEU A 31 -20.00 -2.95 -31.10
N THR A 32 -20.04 -2.15 -30.02
CA THR A 32 -18.92 -1.30 -29.59
C THR A 32 -18.18 -1.87 -28.37
N HIS A 33 -18.84 -2.71 -27.58
CA HIS A 33 -18.28 -3.30 -26.37
C HIS A 33 -18.54 -4.81 -26.38
N MET A 34 -17.51 -5.61 -26.12
CA MET A 34 -17.60 -7.05 -26.01
C MET A 34 -16.82 -7.52 -24.78
N LYS A 35 -17.49 -8.27 -23.90
CA LYS A 35 -16.89 -8.85 -22.69
C LYS A 35 -17.08 -10.37 -22.70
N LEU A 36 -15.97 -11.10 -22.74
CA LEU A 36 -15.90 -12.56 -22.74
C LEU A 36 -14.99 -13.04 -21.61
N ASN A 37 -15.18 -12.49 -20.41
CA ASN A 37 -14.33 -12.77 -19.25
C ASN A 37 -14.70 -14.12 -18.64
N SER A 38 -13.70 -14.89 -18.18
CA SER A 38 -13.94 -16.14 -17.46
C SER A 38 -14.81 -17.17 -18.19
N CYS A 39 -14.86 -17.12 -19.54
CA CYS A 39 -15.68 -18.03 -20.34
C CYS A 39 -14.95 -19.32 -20.75
N GLY A 40 -13.71 -19.52 -20.28
CA GLY A 40 -12.90 -20.70 -20.58
C GLY A 40 -12.39 -20.75 -22.03
N LEU A 41 -12.28 -19.61 -22.70
CA LEU A 41 -11.91 -19.53 -24.11
C LEU A 41 -10.48 -20.05 -24.34
N SER A 42 -10.30 -20.92 -25.32
CA SER A 42 -9.00 -21.42 -25.78
C SER A 42 -8.51 -20.69 -27.03
N GLU A 43 -9.43 -20.15 -27.83
CA GLU A 43 -9.14 -19.40 -29.04
C GLU A 43 -10.18 -18.32 -29.34
N ILE A 44 -9.74 -17.33 -30.12
CA ILE A 44 -10.57 -16.29 -30.72
C ILE A 44 -10.54 -16.49 -32.23
N PRO A 45 -11.69 -16.53 -32.93
CA PRO A 45 -11.77 -16.75 -34.37
C PRO A 45 -11.33 -15.53 -35.17
N ASP A 46 -10.93 -15.76 -36.41
CA ASP A 46 -10.57 -14.67 -37.33
C ASP A 46 -11.74 -13.70 -37.58
N SER A 47 -12.99 -14.17 -37.48
CA SER A 47 -14.19 -13.33 -37.65
C SER A 47 -14.34 -12.23 -36.59
N LEU A 48 -13.56 -12.25 -35.50
CA LEU A 48 -13.49 -11.10 -34.59
C LEU A 48 -13.10 -9.82 -35.34
N GLY A 49 -12.20 -9.93 -36.32
CA GLY A 49 -11.72 -8.78 -37.11
C GLY A 49 -12.79 -8.11 -37.97
N ASP A 50 -13.94 -8.75 -38.18
CA ASP A 50 -15.07 -8.18 -38.94
C ASP A 50 -15.84 -7.11 -38.12
N LEU A 51 -15.64 -7.07 -36.79
CA LEU A 51 -16.31 -6.14 -35.89
C LEU A 51 -15.63 -4.77 -35.88
N ALA A 52 -15.56 -4.12 -37.04
CA ALA A 52 -14.81 -2.87 -37.24
C ALA A 52 -15.20 -1.71 -36.30
N GLY A 53 -16.44 -1.72 -35.77
CA GLY A 53 -16.95 -0.74 -34.81
C GLY A 53 -16.60 -1.00 -33.35
N LEU A 54 -15.92 -2.12 -33.04
CA LEU A 54 -15.60 -2.50 -31.67
C LEU A 54 -14.59 -1.53 -31.05
N GLN A 55 -14.94 -0.95 -29.91
CA GLN A 55 -14.15 0.03 -29.16
C GLN A 55 -13.55 -0.56 -27.89
N CYS A 56 -14.23 -1.50 -27.26
CA CYS A 56 -13.77 -2.18 -26.06
C CYS A 56 -13.91 -3.69 -26.21
N PHE A 57 -12.80 -4.39 -26.00
CA PHE A 57 -12.79 -5.85 -25.96
C PHE A 57 -12.10 -6.34 -24.69
N GLU A 58 -12.82 -7.12 -23.90
CA GLU A 58 -12.30 -7.75 -22.68
C GLU A 58 -12.49 -9.26 -22.78
N ALA A 59 -11.40 -10.01 -22.60
CA ALA A 59 -11.42 -11.47 -22.55
C ALA A 59 -10.43 -11.98 -21.49
N LEU A 60 -10.46 -11.37 -20.29
CA LEU A 60 -9.58 -11.75 -19.20
C LEU A 60 -10.00 -13.07 -18.54
N HIS A 61 -9.07 -13.72 -17.85
CA HIS A 61 -9.28 -15.03 -17.20
C HIS A 61 -9.77 -16.12 -18.17
N ASN A 62 -9.07 -16.26 -19.30
CA ASN A 62 -9.31 -17.33 -20.27
C ASN A 62 -8.04 -18.18 -20.46
N ASN A 63 -8.08 -19.11 -21.41
CA ASN A 63 -6.98 -20.02 -21.75
C ASN A 63 -6.35 -19.67 -23.11
N LEU A 64 -6.41 -18.40 -23.52
CA LEU A 64 -5.96 -17.97 -24.85
C LEU A 64 -4.44 -18.09 -24.96
N LYS A 65 -3.97 -18.86 -25.95
CA LYS A 65 -2.53 -19.03 -26.24
C LYS A 65 -2.00 -18.06 -27.29
N ARG A 66 -2.89 -17.57 -28.15
CA ARG A 66 -2.59 -16.65 -29.25
C ARG A 66 -3.83 -15.84 -29.60
N LEU A 67 -3.62 -14.74 -30.31
CA LEU A 67 -4.65 -13.96 -30.97
C LEU A 67 -4.61 -14.22 -32.48
N PRO A 68 -5.76 -14.13 -33.19
CA PRO A 68 -5.78 -14.12 -34.65
C PRO A 68 -5.14 -12.84 -35.19
N SER A 69 -4.56 -12.88 -36.40
CA SER A 69 -4.01 -11.69 -37.06
C SER A 69 -5.08 -10.64 -37.37
N SER A 70 -6.32 -11.09 -37.60
CA SER A 70 -7.47 -10.23 -37.87
C SER A 70 -7.79 -9.26 -36.73
N ILE A 71 -7.24 -9.44 -35.52
CA ILE A 71 -7.33 -8.45 -34.44
C ILE A 71 -6.87 -7.07 -34.91
N GLY A 72 -5.87 -6.99 -35.81
CA GLY A 72 -5.37 -5.74 -36.39
C GLY A 72 -6.40 -4.96 -37.22
N HIS A 73 -7.49 -5.60 -37.64
CA HIS A 73 -8.57 -4.96 -38.40
C HIS A 73 -9.52 -4.14 -37.51
N LEU A 74 -9.45 -4.27 -36.18
CA LEU A 74 -10.30 -3.55 -35.23
C LEU A 74 -9.85 -2.09 -35.06
N LYS A 75 -9.96 -1.29 -36.12
CA LYS A 75 -9.43 0.09 -36.17
C LYS A 75 -10.06 1.07 -35.19
N SER A 76 -11.25 0.76 -34.67
CA SER A 76 -11.92 1.56 -33.63
C SER A 76 -11.61 1.12 -32.20
N LEU A 77 -10.79 0.07 -32.00
CA LEU A 77 -10.52 -0.47 -30.68
C LEU A 77 -9.68 0.51 -29.85
N VAL A 78 -10.25 0.96 -28.73
CA VAL A 78 -9.65 1.91 -27.78
C VAL A 78 -9.12 1.18 -26.54
N LYS A 79 -9.84 0.16 -26.06
CA LYS A 79 -9.49 -0.60 -24.86
C LYS A 79 -9.46 -2.10 -25.15
N LEU A 80 -8.33 -2.73 -24.82
CA LEU A 80 -8.16 -4.16 -24.91
C LEU A 80 -7.64 -4.73 -23.58
N ASN A 81 -8.38 -5.67 -23.01
CA ASN A 81 -7.95 -6.41 -21.83
C ASN A 81 -7.93 -7.92 -22.11
N LEU A 82 -6.73 -8.49 -22.05
CA LEU A 82 -6.43 -9.90 -22.25
C LEU A 82 -5.65 -10.48 -21.06
N SER A 83 -5.78 -9.87 -19.88
CA SER A 83 -5.04 -10.34 -18.71
C SER A 83 -5.45 -11.74 -18.27
N TYR A 84 -4.59 -12.44 -17.55
CA TYR A 84 -4.84 -13.81 -17.08
C TYR A 84 -5.20 -14.76 -18.23
N ASN A 85 -4.27 -14.87 -19.18
CA ASN A 85 -4.33 -15.80 -20.30
C ASN A 85 -2.99 -16.55 -20.41
N GLN A 86 -2.73 -17.21 -21.54
CA GLN A 86 -1.51 -17.98 -21.80
C GLN A 86 -0.78 -17.46 -23.05
N LEU A 87 -0.91 -16.17 -23.36
CA LEU A 87 -0.33 -15.55 -24.55
C LEU A 87 1.19 -15.56 -24.47
N THR A 88 1.85 -16.06 -25.52
CA THR A 88 3.31 -16.02 -25.64
C THR A 88 3.82 -14.89 -26.53
N ALA A 89 2.95 -14.33 -27.38
CA ALA A 89 3.23 -13.19 -28.25
C ALA A 89 1.93 -12.49 -28.68
N LEU A 90 2.06 -11.28 -29.21
CA LEU A 90 1.01 -10.58 -29.97
C LEU A 90 1.33 -10.67 -31.48
N PRO A 91 0.33 -10.77 -32.37
CA PRO A 91 0.56 -10.85 -33.81
C PRO A 91 1.10 -9.52 -34.37
N ASP A 92 1.88 -9.55 -35.45
CA ASP A 92 2.46 -8.32 -36.05
C ASP A 92 1.39 -7.32 -36.51
N ASP A 93 0.26 -7.81 -37.03
CA ASP A 93 -0.89 -7.00 -37.42
C ASP A 93 -1.50 -6.22 -36.25
N PHE A 94 -1.20 -6.57 -35.00
CA PHE A 94 -1.61 -5.80 -33.83
C PHE A 94 -1.12 -4.34 -33.87
N ALA A 95 0.01 -4.09 -34.56
CA ALA A 95 0.56 -2.74 -34.77
C ALA A 95 -0.46 -1.78 -35.41
N GLN A 96 -1.41 -2.33 -36.15
CA GLN A 96 -2.44 -1.62 -36.91
C GLN A 96 -3.57 -1.01 -36.07
N LEU A 97 -3.59 -1.27 -34.75
CA LEU A 97 -4.59 -0.73 -33.84
C LEU A 97 -4.25 0.72 -33.44
N ASP A 98 -4.49 1.65 -34.38
CA ASP A 98 -4.10 3.06 -34.27
C ASP A 98 -4.94 3.88 -33.26
N ALA A 99 -6.11 3.36 -32.87
CA ALA A 99 -6.99 3.97 -31.87
C ALA A 99 -6.75 3.45 -30.44
N LEU A 100 -5.90 2.44 -30.27
CA LEU A 100 -5.73 1.76 -28.98
C LEU A 100 -5.03 2.67 -27.97
N GLU A 101 -5.72 2.93 -26.86
CA GLU A 101 -5.25 3.79 -25.78
C GLU A 101 -4.87 2.98 -24.53
N THR A 102 -5.60 1.89 -24.26
CA THR A 102 -5.42 1.04 -23.08
C THR A 102 -5.18 -0.39 -23.50
N LEU A 103 -4.01 -0.92 -23.15
CA LEU A 103 -3.64 -2.32 -23.35
C LEU A 103 -3.28 -2.98 -22.02
N ASN A 104 -4.02 -4.02 -21.65
CA ASN A 104 -3.67 -4.89 -20.55
C ASN A 104 -3.47 -6.32 -21.05
N VAL A 105 -2.25 -6.82 -20.91
CA VAL A 105 -1.82 -8.19 -21.23
C VAL A 105 -1.06 -8.79 -20.05
N SER A 106 -1.36 -8.35 -18.82
CA SER A 106 -0.75 -8.89 -17.61
C SER A 106 -1.12 -10.33 -17.35
N HIS A 107 -0.35 -11.06 -16.53
CA HIS A 107 -0.59 -12.47 -16.23
C HIS A 107 -0.72 -13.31 -17.51
N ASN A 108 0.34 -13.29 -18.32
CA ASN A 108 0.49 -14.08 -19.54
C ASN A 108 1.90 -14.70 -19.57
N ASN A 109 2.32 -15.29 -20.70
CA ASN A 109 3.61 -15.94 -20.88
C ASN A 109 4.49 -15.21 -21.91
N LEU A 110 4.37 -13.88 -22.01
CA LEU A 110 5.19 -13.08 -22.93
C LEU A 110 6.66 -13.13 -22.46
N ASN A 111 7.53 -13.75 -23.26
CA ASN A 111 8.97 -13.87 -22.93
C ASN A 111 9.84 -12.73 -23.49
N ALA A 112 9.26 -11.89 -24.35
CA ALA A 112 9.91 -10.76 -24.97
C ALA A 112 8.92 -9.60 -25.13
N PRO A 113 9.39 -8.35 -25.27
CA PRO A 113 8.53 -7.22 -25.58
C PRO A 113 7.82 -7.45 -26.93
N PRO A 114 6.50 -7.18 -27.03
CA PRO A 114 5.78 -7.35 -28.29
C PRO A 114 6.37 -6.48 -29.41
N SER A 115 6.83 -7.09 -30.51
CA SER A 115 7.44 -6.42 -31.67
C SER A 115 6.53 -5.37 -32.29
N CYS A 116 5.22 -5.65 -32.33
CA CYS A 116 4.20 -4.74 -32.87
C CYS A 116 4.23 -3.34 -32.22
N LEU A 117 4.58 -3.25 -30.92
CA LEU A 117 4.67 -1.97 -30.21
C LEU A 117 5.84 -1.09 -30.69
N GLN A 118 6.82 -1.66 -31.39
CA GLN A 118 7.95 -0.92 -31.98
C GLN A 118 7.60 -0.24 -33.31
N VAL A 119 6.49 -0.63 -33.93
CA VAL A 119 6.12 -0.16 -35.28
C VAL A 119 4.73 0.46 -35.35
N GLY A 120 3.89 0.30 -34.32
CA GLY A 120 2.54 0.86 -34.28
C GLY A 120 2.04 1.24 -32.88
N ASN A 121 0.71 1.22 -32.71
CA ASN A 121 0.01 1.48 -31.44
C ASN A 121 0.36 2.82 -30.75
N VAL A 122 0.56 3.88 -31.54
CA VAL A 122 1.13 5.16 -31.08
C VAL A 122 0.30 5.88 -29.99
N LYS A 123 -0.99 5.56 -29.85
CA LYS A 123 -1.90 6.20 -28.88
C LYS A 123 -1.95 5.54 -27.50
N ILE A 124 -1.27 4.40 -27.32
CA ILE A 124 -1.28 3.71 -26.02
C ILE A 124 -0.73 4.66 -24.94
N ASN A 125 -1.58 4.97 -23.97
CA ASN A 125 -1.24 5.79 -22.81
C ASN A 125 -1.25 4.97 -21.51
N TYR A 126 -1.89 3.80 -21.51
CA TYR A 126 -1.88 2.81 -20.44
C TYR A 126 -1.40 1.46 -20.98
N LEU A 127 -0.26 0.98 -20.47
CA LEU A 127 0.32 -0.31 -20.84
C LEU A 127 0.62 -1.15 -19.60
N ASN A 128 -0.05 -2.29 -19.48
CA ASN A 128 0.20 -3.25 -18.41
C ASN A 128 0.69 -4.59 -18.99
N LEU A 129 1.94 -4.91 -18.69
CA LEU A 129 2.69 -6.12 -19.06
C LEU A 129 3.16 -6.89 -17.82
N SER A 130 2.61 -6.59 -16.65
CA SER A 130 3.01 -7.23 -15.39
C SER A 130 2.75 -8.75 -15.40
N PHE A 131 3.47 -9.51 -14.58
CA PHE A 131 3.31 -10.97 -14.49
C PHE A 131 3.45 -11.66 -15.85
N ASN A 132 4.60 -11.45 -16.48
CA ASN A 132 5.01 -12.09 -17.73
C ASN A 132 6.44 -12.65 -17.54
N GLU A 133 7.10 -13.04 -18.64
CA GLU A 133 8.43 -13.64 -18.63
C GLU A 133 9.47 -12.77 -19.37
N ILE A 134 9.24 -11.46 -19.49
CA ILE A 134 10.08 -10.55 -20.27
C ILE A 134 11.46 -10.41 -19.61
N GLU A 135 12.53 -10.73 -20.34
CA GLU A 135 13.90 -10.69 -19.82
C GLU A 135 14.68 -9.40 -20.12
N ASP A 136 14.40 -8.75 -21.25
CA ASP A 136 15.10 -7.55 -21.70
C ASP A 136 14.17 -6.68 -22.56
N TRP A 137 14.31 -5.36 -22.44
CA TRP A 137 13.53 -4.39 -23.21
C TRP A 137 14.33 -3.13 -23.56
N ARG A 138 15.32 -3.28 -24.45
CA ARG A 138 16.20 -2.17 -24.83
C ARG A 138 15.56 -1.16 -25.77
N LEU A 139 14.80 -1.63 -26.76
CA LEU A 139 14.16 -0.79 -27.77
C LEU A 139 12.76 -0.42 -27.30
N GLY A 140 12.55 0.88 -27.07
CA GLY A 140 11.27 1.39 -26.58
C GLY A 140 10.15 1.27 -27.60
N PRO A 141 8.89 1.19 -27.13
CA PRO A 141 7.72 1.19 -28.02
C PRO A 141 7.49 2.59 -28.61
N LEU A 142 6.83 2.69 -29.77
CA LEU A 142 6.47 3.99 -30.37
C LEU A 142 5.51 4.80 -29.50
N CYS A 143 4.69 4.12 -28.69
CA CYS A 143 3.77 4.77 -27.77
C CYS A 143 4.46 5.48 -26.58
N ALA A 144 5.78 5.31 -26.40
CA ALA A 144 6.53 5.88 -25.27
C ALA A 144 6.33 7.40 -25.09
N TYR A 145 6.13 8.15 -26.18
CA TYR A 145 5.84 9.59 -26.17
C TYR A 145 4.55 9.96 -25.44
N GLY A 146 3.50 9.15 -25.61
CA GLY A 146 2.17 9.36 -25.04
C GLY A 146 1.91 8.54 -23.78
N LEU A 147 2.85 7.67 -23.38
CA LEU A 147 2.67 6.74 -22.28
C LEU A 147 2.61 7.48 -20.95
N LYS A 148 1.51 7.30 -20.21
CA LYS A 148 1.29 7.89 -18.88
C LYS A 148 1.41 6.87 -17.76
N PHE A 149 0.99 5.64 -18.03
CA PHE A 149 1.04 4.52 -17.10
C PHE A 149 1.75 3.35 -17.75
N PHE A 150 2.79 2.86 -17.08
CA PHE A 150 3.51 1.67 -17.50
C PHE A 150 3.74 0.74 -16.32
N ASP A 151 3.21 -0.47 -16.42
CA ASP A 151 3.45 -1.54 -15.46
C ASP A 151 4.13 -2.73 -16.16
N CYS A 152 5.33 -3.06 -15.69
CA CYS A 152 6.11 -4.20 -16.11
C CYS A 152 6.62 -4.99 -14.89
N ALA A 153 5.89 -4.92 -13.76
CA ALA A 153 6.24 -5.65 -12.56
C ALA A 153 6.16 -7.18 -12.76
N ASN A 154 6.80 -7.96 -11.89
CA ASN A 154 6.75 -9.42 -11.93
C ASN A 154 7.16 -10.00 -13.30
N ASN A 155 8.27 -9.50 -13.83
CA ASN A 155 8.92 -10.03 -15.03
C ASN A 155 10.31 -10.57 -14.67
N ARG A 156 11.15 -10.83 -15.68
CA ARG A 156 12.52 -11.31 -15.54
C ARG A 156 13.53 -10.27 -16.02
N LEU A 157 13.17 -8.97 -15.97
CA LEU A 157 14.04 -7.91 -16.47
C LEU A 157 15.34 -7.90 -15.69
N LYS A 158 16.46 -8.07 -16.42
CA LYS A 158 17.82 -8.07 -15.86
C LYS A 158 18.44 -6.67 -15.77
N ALA A 159 17.82 -5.70 -16.42
CA ALA A 159 18.25 -4.32 -16.47
C ALA A 159 17.06 -3.38 -16.64
N ASN A 160 17.24 -2.15 -16.22
CA ASN A 160 16.24 -1.11 -16.40
C ASN A 160 16.11 -0.73 -17.90
N PRO A 161 14.90 -0.74 -18.49
CA PRO A 161 14.70 -0.34 -19.87
C PRO A 161 15.20 1.10 -20.15
N PRO A 162 16.22 1.31 -21.00
CA PRO A 162 16.88 2.62 -21.13
C PRO A 162 15.97 3.73 -21.66
N TRP A 163 14.98 3.38 -22.47
CA TRP A 163 14.07 4.33 -23.12
C TRP A 163 13.14 5.05 -22.13
N ILE A 164 12.87 4.46 -20.95
CA ILE A 164 12.07 5.07 -19.88
C ILE A 164 12.72 6.38 -19.41
N TRP A 165 14.05 6.40 -19.35
CA TRP A 165 14.82 7.51 -18.79
C TRP A 165 15.34 8.48 -19.85
N GLY A 166 14.88 8.31 -21.09
CA GLY A 166 15.21 9.18 -22.21
C GLY A 166 14.16 10.25 -22.48
N ASP A 167 14.48 11.15 -23.40
CA ASP A 167 13.64 12.27 -23.86
C ASP A 167 12.25 11.88 -24.37
N PHE A 168 12.01 10.60 -24.61
CA PHE A 168 10.79 10.08 -25.20
C PHE A 168 9.67 9.84 -24.17
N CYS A 169 9.97 9.63 -22.88
CA CYS A 169 8.94 9.29 -21.87
C CYS A 169 8.49 10.48 -21.02
N ARG A 170 8.42 11.69 -21.60
CA ARG A 170 8.09 12.92 -20.84
C ARG A 170 6.69 12.92 -20.24
N SER A 171 5.76 12.15 -20.81
CA SER A 171 4.38 12.04 -20.34
C SER A 171 4.20 10.99 -19.24
N LEU A 172 5.24 10.21 -18.91
CA LEU A 172 5.13 9.09 -17.99
C LEU A 172 4.94 9.58 -16.56
N GLU A 173 3.79 9.25 -15.97
CA GLU A 173 3.42 9.68 -14.62
C GLU A 173 3.55 8.54 -13.60
N ASN A 174 3.28 7.30 -14.02
CA ASN A 174 3.26 6.12 -13.15
C ASN A 174 4.09 5.00 -13.76
N LEU A 175 5.07 4.53 -13.00
CA LEU A 175 5.96 3.45 -13.39
C LEU A 175 6.02 2.39 -12.29
N ASN A 176 5.71 1.15 -12.67
CA ASN A 176 5.88 -0.01 -11.82
C ASN A 176 6.83 -1.02 -12.46
N LEU A 177 7.97 -1.25 -11.82
CA LEU A 177 9.00 -2.20 -12.24
C LEU A 177 9.31 -3.23 -11.14
N SER A 178 8.46 -3.32 -10.12
CA SER A 178 8.64 -4.19 -8.95
C SER A 178 8.83 -5.66 -9.34
N PHE A 179 9.49 -6.46 -8.51
CA PHE A 179 9.69 -7.90 -8.70
C PHE A 179 10.50 -8.31 -9.94
N ASN A 180 11.31 -7.39 -10.46
CA ASN A 180 12.34 -7.68 -11.46
C ASN A 180 13.70 -7.95 -10.79
N ASP A 181 14.71 -8.36 -11.54
CA ASP A 181 16.03 -8.69 -10.98
C ASP A 181 17.11 -7.81 -11.61
N PHE A 182 17.31 -6.62 -11.04
CA PHE A 182 18.35 -5.70 -11.51
C PHE A 182 19.74 -5.99 -10.90
N CYS A 183 19.88 -7.08 -10.15
CA CYS A 183 21.01 -7.33 -9.26
C CYS A 183 22.14 -8.16 -9.88
N ASN A 184 22.24 -8.30 -11.21
CA ASN A 184 23.26 -9.15 -11.84
C ASN A 184 24.53 -8.37 -12.25
N PRO A 185 25.63 -8.41 -11.46
CA PRO A 185 26.92 -7.79 -11.80
C PRO A 185 27.70 -8.53 -12.89
N SER A 186 27.26 -9.70 -13.37
CA SER A 186 27.94 -10.44 -14.44
C SER A 186 27.63 -9.90 -15.85
N ALA A 187 26.73 -8.92 -15.97
CA ALA A 187 26.42 -8.32 -17.25
C ALA A 187 27.50 -7.30 -17.62
N THR A 188 28.16 -7.53 -18.76
CA THR A 188 28.96 -6.56 -19.54
C THR A 188 28.19 -5.29 -19.94
N LEU A 189 26.94 -5.15 -19.51
CA LEU A 189 26.12 -3.96 -19.61
C LEU A 189 26.41 -3.14 -18.37
N ARG A 190 27.05 -1.97 -18.55
CA ARG A 190 27.16 -0.99 -17.45
C ARG A 190 25.77 -0.80 -16.86
N PRO A 191 25.53 -1.26 -15.64
CA PRO A 191 24.25 -1.04 -15.03
C PRO A 191 24.27 0.47 -14.71
N TYR A 192 23.20 1.18 -15.02
CA TYR A 192 23.05 2.59 -14.62
C TYR A 192 23.85 3.64 -15.39
N ASN A 193 23.99 3.52 -16.72
CA ASN A 193 24.06 4.74 -17.55
C ASN A 193 22.67 5.39 -17.63
N LEU A 194 22.13 5.73 -16.47
CA LEU A 194 20.96 6.55 -16.33
C LEU A 194 21.42 7.98 -16.53
N TRP A 195 20.86 8.59 -17.57
CA TRP A 195 21.09 9.97 -17.99
C TRP A 195 22.39 10.23 -18.75
N ARG A 196 22.19 10.46 -20.04
CA ARG A 196 23.04 11.37 -20.82
C ARG A 196 22.42 12.74 -21.01
N THR A 197 21.24 13.03 -20.45
CA THR A 197 20.52 14.28 -20.74
C THR A 197 19.81 14.79 -19.49
N GLY A 198 19.93 16.10 -19.21
CA GLY A 198 19.29 16.81 -18.10
C GLY A 198 17.79 17.00 -18.30
N VAL A 199 17.06 15.91 -18.58
CA VAL A 199 15.63 15.93 -18.85
C VAL A 199 14.84 15.60 -17.59
N SER A 200 13.92 16.49 -17.25
CA SER A 200 12.96 16.32 -16.16
C SER A 200 11.84 15.39 -16.62
N ILE A 201 11.78 14.19 -16.05
CA ILE A 201 10.62 13.30 -16.21
C ILE A 201 9.59 13.72 -15.17
N GLU A 202 8.33 13.89 -15.57
CA GLU A 202 7.21 14.26 -14.70
C GLU A 202 6.66 13.06 -13.91
N LEU A 203 7.53 12.13 -13.53
CA LEU A 203 7.14 10.89 -12.88
C LEU A 203 6.61 11.20 -11.47
N LYS A 204 5.35 10.85 -11.22
CA LYS A 204 4.65 11.08 -9.96
C LYS A 204 4.71 9.87 -9.04
N SER A 205 4.74 8.66 -9.60
CA SER A 205 4.78 7.41 -8.85
C SER A 205 5.82 6.46 -9.43
N LEU A 206 6.71 5.95 -8.57
CA LEU A 206 7.73 4.97 -8.91
C LEU A 206 7.67 3.80 -7.92
N GLN A 207 7.49 2.60 -8.45
CA GLN A 207 7.55 1.36 -7.67
C GLN A 207 8.68 0.47 -8.16
N LEU A 208 9.58 0.13 -7.24
CA LEU A 208 10.76 -0.72 -7.44
C LEU A 208 10.89 -1.72 -6.29
N THR A 209 9.76 -2.21 -5.78
CA THR A 209 9.72 -3.17 -4.68
C THR A 209 10.30 -4.51 -5.12
N ASN A 210 11.12 -5.15 -4.28
CA ASN A 210 11.79 -6.42 -4.60
C ASN A 210 12.49 -6.43 -5.98
N CYS A 211 13.38 -5.47 -6.22
CA CYS A 211 14.11 -5.32 -7.48
C CYS A 211 15.59 -5.71 -7.40
N GLY A 212 16.09 -6.18 -6.25
CA GLY A 212 17.52 -6.36 -6.00
C GLY A 212 18.28 -5.02 -5.99
N LEU A 213 17.67 -3.96 -5.45
CA LEU A 213 18.32 -2.67 -5.38
C LEU A 213 19.35 -2.60 -4.25
N THR A 214 20.42 -1.83 -4.44
CA THR A 214 21.37 -1.44 -3.41
C THR A 214 21.39 0.09 -3.31
N THR A 215 22.05 0.64 -2.28
CA THR A 215 22.23 2.08 -2.12
C THR A 215 22.80 2.77 -3.38
N ASP A 216 23.70 2.09 -4.12
CA ASP A 216 24.31 2.63 -5.34
C ASP A 216 23.28 2.93 -6.45
N HIS A 217 22.15 2.21 -6.44
CA HIS A 217 21.09 2.35 -7.43
C HIS A 217 20.17 3.56 -7.15
N LEU A 218 20.23 4.16 -5.96
CA LEU A 218 19.38 5.30 -5.58
C LEU A 218 19.72 6.59 -6.32
N SER A 219 20.90 6.66 -6.95
CA SER A 219 21.27 7.77 -7.83
C SER A 219 20.18 8.06 -8.88
N LEU A 220 19.45 7.03 -9.35
CA LEU A 220 18.32 7.12 -10.26
C LEU A 220 17.15 7.97 -9.69
N VAL A 221 16.91 7.86 -8.40
CA VAL A 221 15.69 8.39 -7.78
C VAL A 221 15.89 9.85 -7.40
N TYR A 222 17.12 10.26 -7.06
CA TYR A 222 17.44 11.61 -6.61
C TYR A 222 17.20 12.71 -7.65
N GLN A 223 17.04 12.37 -8.94
CA GLN A 223 16.76 13.35 -9.99
C GLN A 223 15.25 13.58 -10.23
N LEU A 224 14.38 12.78 -9.60
CA LEU A 224 12.94 12.78 -9.88
C LEU A 224 12.20 13.87 -9.10
N LYS A 225 12.28 15.12 -9.55
CA LYS A 225 11.72 16.28 -8.83
C LYS A 225 10.20 16.27 -8.68
N ALA A 226 9.49 15.61 -9.60
CA ALA A 226 8.02 15.55 -9.60
C ALA A 226 7.46 14.39 -8.75
N ILE A 227 8.33 13.56 -8.15
CA ILE A 227 7.92 12.33 -7.46
C ILE A 227 7.06 12.66 -6.23
N LYS A 228 5.96 11.92 -6.09
CA LYS A 228 5.01 11.99 -4.97
C LYS A 228 4.94 10.67 -4.22
N LYS A 229 5.10 9.55 -4.91
CA LYS A 229 5.06 8.21 -4.34
C LYS A 229 6.29 7.43 -4.74
N LEU A 230 7.01 6.89 -3.76
CA LEU A 230 8.24 6.16 -3.96
C LEU A 230 8.25 4.87 -3.14
N HIS A 231 8.16 3.72 -3.81
CA HIS A 231 8.15 2.42 -3.16
C HIS A 231 9.44 1.68 -3.49
N LEU A 232 10.28 1.50 -2.47
CA LEU A 232 11.58 0.83 -2.54
C LEU A 232 11.65 -0.37 -1.58
N GLY A 233 10.57 -0.66 -0.87
CA GLY A 233 10.49 -1.73 0.11
C GLY A 233 10.60 -3.14 -0.48
N ASN A 234 10.35 -4.12 0.37
CA ASN A 234 10.31 -5.53 0.07
C ASN A 234 9.06 -6.16 0.67
N GLU A 235 8.42 -7.04 -0.08
CA GLU A 235 7.38 -7.92 0.47
C GLU A 235 8.03 -9.13 1.17
N SER A 236 7.46 -9.49 2.33
CA SER A 236 7.97 -10.47 3.29
C SER A 236 8.01 -11.92 2.80
N ASN A 237 7.36 -12.24 1.68
CA ASN A 237 7.20 -13.61 1.17
C ASN A 237 8.04 -13.91 -0.09
N VAL A 238 9.04 -13.08 -0.38
CA VAL A 238 9.77 -13.12 -1.64
C VAL A 238 11.19 -13.61 -1.43
N ASN A 239 11.69 -14.39 -2.40
CA ASN A 239 13.05 -14.91 -2.39
C ASN A 239 14.08 -13.78 -2.16
N HIS A 240 15.04 -14.01 -1.25
CA HIS A 240 16.06 -13.03 -0.86
C HIS A 240 16.86 -12.47 -2.03
N SER A 241 16.98 -13.22 -3.14
CA SER A 241 17.72 -12.78 -4.33
C SER A 241 17.15 -11.51 -4.97
N LYS A 242 15.86 -11.22 -4.78
CA LYS A 242 15.20 -10.03 -5.32
C LYS A 242 15.00 -8.93 -4.27
N SER A 243 15.39 -9.16 -3.01
CA SER A 243 15.20 -8.14 -1.97
C SER A 243 16.10 -6.93 -2.21
N ASN A 244 15.54 -5.74 -2.01
CA ASN A 244 16.28 -4.49 -1.97
C ASN A 244 17.05 -4.40 -0.65
N PHE A 245 18.33 -4.04 -0.72
CA PHE A 245 19.22 -3.85 0.42
C PHE A 245 19.74 -2.42 0.41
N ILE A 246 18.99 -1.53 1.07
CA ILE A 246 19.26 -0.11 1.12
C ILE A 246 19.52 0.26 2.58
N TRP A 247 20.79 0.33 2.96
CA TRP A 247 21.21 0.55 4.35
C TRP A 247 21.55 2.01 4.65
N ASP A 248 21.68 2.85 3.62
CA ASP A 248 21.97 4.28 3.72
C ASP A 248 21.17 5.06 2.67
N ILE A 249 20.48 6.11 3.11
CA ILE A 249 19.64 6.99 2.28
C ILE A 249 19.84 8.42 2.78
N SER A 250 20.30 9.32 1.91
CA SER A 250 20.27 10.75 2.22
C SER A 250 18.97 11.37 1.77
N PHE A 251 18.09 11.65 2.74
CA PHE A 251 16.79 12.26 2.47
C PHE A 251 16.90 13.71 2.02
N LYS A 252 18.01 14.40 2.33
CA LYS A 252 18.30 15.74 1.80
C LYS A 252 18.25 15.81 0.27
N LEU A 253 18.58 14.72 -0.43
CA LEU A 253 18.53 14.67 -1.89
C LEU A 253 17.10 14.74 -2.43
N PHE A 254 16.11 14.40 -1.61
CA PHE A 254 14.70 14.51 -1.95
C PHE A 254 14.06 15.86 -1.55
N GLN A 255 14.82 16.80 -0.98
CA GLN A 255 14.29 18.09 -0.50
C GLN A 255 13.55 18.90 -1.60
N SER A 256 13.94 18.71 -2.86
CA SER A 256 13.28 19.39 -3.99
C SER A 256 11.96 18.75 -4.44
N CYS A 257 11.62 17.59 -3.89
CA CYS A 257 10.46 16.79 -4.27
C CYS A 257 9.29 17.01 -3.29
N HIS A 258 8.07 16.86 -3.78
CA HIS A 258 6.86 16.89 -2.95
C HIS A 258 6.42 15.46 -2.61
N LEU A 259 7.36 14.69 -2.03
CA LEU A 259 7.11 13.29 -1.69
C LEU A 259 6.05 13.22 -0.61
N ALA A 260 4.96 12.52 -0.90
CA ALA A 260 3.82 12.33 -0.01
C ALA A 260 3.79 10.92 0.59
N GLU A 261 4.34 9.93 -0.13
CA GLU A 261 4.36 8.52 0.27
C GLU A 261 5.73 7.90 0.01
N LEU A 262 6.30 7.31 1.06
CA LEU A 262 7.60 6.64 1.02
C LEU A 262 7.48 5.28 1.69
N ASN A 263 7.76 4.23 0.92
CA ASN A 263 7.80 2.85 1.42
C ASN A 263 9.23 2.31 1.36
N LEU A 264 9.78 2.01 2.54
CA LEU A 264 11.09 1.45 2.84
C LEU A 264 10.97 0.16 3.68
N ASP A 265 9.86 -0.56 3.56
CA ASP A 265 9.64 -1.83 4.25
C ASP A 265 10.75 -2.84 3.94
N GLY A 266 11.35 -3.44 4.97
CA GLY A 266 12.23 -4.59 4.78
C GLY A 266 13.53 -4.33 4.00
N VAL A 267 13.97 -3.08 3.82
CA VAL A 267 15.17 -2.76 3.02
C VAL A 267 16.49 -2.95 3.77
N GLY A 268 16.42 -3.20 5.09
CA GLY A 268 17.58 -3.44 5.94
C GLY A 268 18.17 -2.18 6.58
N LEU A 269 17.38 -1.10 6.70
CA LEU A 269 17.80 0.12 7.39
C LEU A 269 18.11 -0.17 8.86
N SER A 270 19.30 0.21 9.32
CA SER A 270 19.67 0.16 10.73
C SER A 270 19.48 1.50 11.46
N ILE A 271 19.51 2.59 10.71
CA ILE A 271 19.38 3.96 11.24
C ILE A 271 18.49 4.76 10.28
N LEU A 272 17.62 5.60 10.84
CA LEU A 272 16.94 6.66 10.12
C LEU A 272 17.64 7.98 10.44
N SER A 273 18.15 8.70 9.43
CA SER A 273 18.94 9.91 9.60
C SER A 273 18.09 11.15 9.89
N GLU A 274 18.69 12.14 10.56
CA GLU A 274 18.05 13.44 10.90
C GLU A 274 17.56 14.24 9.69
N ASP A 275 18.11 13.95 8.51
CA ASP A 275 17.72 14.62 7.28
C ASP A 275 16.37 14.14 6.71
N ILE A 276 15.72 13.14 7.32
CA ILE A 276 14.33 12.73 7.00
C ILE A 276 13.35 13.91 7.10
N SER A 277 13.63 14.83 8.01
CA SER A 277 12.86 16.04 8.25
C SER A 277 12.81 17.00 7.04
N TYR A 278 13.67 16.84 6.02
CA TYR A 278 13.55 17.58 4.76
C TYR A 278 12.31 17.21 3.95
N LEU A 279 11.71 16.04 4.20
CA LEU A 279 10.49 15.57 3.53
C LEU A 279 9.23 16.20 4.15
N LYS A 280 9.14 17.53 4.15
CA LYS A 280 8.07 18.28 4.83
C LYS A 280 6.66 18.00 4.29
N ALA A 281 6.53 17.47 3.07
CA ALA A 281 5.24 17.11 2.44
C ALA A 281 4.80 15.66 2.73
N LEU A 282 5.63 14.86 3.41
CA LEU A 282 5.36 13.43 3.60
C LEU A 282 4.14 13.22 4.48
N GLN A 283 3.26 12.32 4.04
CA GLN A 283 2.03 11.93 4.72
C GLN A 283 2.07 10.48 5.17
N ILE A 284 2.74 9.62 4.40
CA ILE A 284 2.84 8.18 4.65
C ILE A 284 4.31 7.80 4.63
N LEU A 285 4.78 7.24 5.75
CA LEU A 285 6.10 6.64 5.88
C LEU A 285 5.95 5.20 6.36
N ASN A 286 6.38 4.25 5.54
CA ASN A 286 6.48 2.85 5.93
C ASN A 286 7.96 2.45 6.04
N CYS A 287 8.38 2.10 7.26
CA CYS A 287 9.71 1.60 7.60
C CYS A 287 9.62 0.27 8.37
N ASN A 288 8.58 -0.52 8.13
CA ASN A 288 8.40 -1.84 8.74
C ASN A 288 9.58 -2.79 8.43
N ASN A 289 9.71 -3.87 9.21
CA ASN A 289 10.63 -4.98 8.97
C ASN A 289 12.10 -4.55 8.77
N ASN A 290 12.53 -3.47 9.42
CA ASN A 290 13.90 -2.97 9.37
C ASN A 290 14.66 -3.35 10.66
N ARG A 291 15.80 -2.71 10.89
CA ARG A 291 16.67 -2.95 12.06
C ARG A 291 16.83 -1.67 12.89
N LEU A 292 15.83 -0.80 12.86
CA LEU A 292 15.84 0.48 13.58
C LEU A 292 15.79 0.23 15.08
N GLN A 293 16.71 0.84 15.84
CA GLN A 293 16.74 0.77 17.31
C GLN A 293 16.22 2.05 17.98
N TRP A 294 16.24 3.16 17.26
CA TRP A 294 15.72 4.46 17.68
C TRP A 294 15.26 5.23 16.44
N LEU A 295 14.52 6.31 16.69
CA LEU A 295 14.15 7.30 15.68
C LEU A 295 14.91 8.60 15.93
N PRO A 296 15.24 9.38 14.89
CA PRO A 296 15.79 10.73 15.04
C PRO A 296 14.73 11.69 15.61
N ASP A 297 15.13 12.65 16.43
CA ASP A 297 14.21 13.64 17.02
C ASP A 297 13.51 14.48 15.93
N SER A 298 14.19 14.71 14.82
CA SER A 298 13.64 15.49 13.70
C SER A 298 12.45 14.84 13.00
N ILE A 299 12.15 13.56 13.25
CA ILE A 299 10.90 12.94 12.78
C ILE A 299 9.67 13.69 13.34
N CYS A 300 9.78 14.26 14.54
CA CYS A 300 8.72 15.04 15.19
C CYS A 300 8.44 16.39 14.50
N GLU A 301 9.29 16.82 13.55
CA GLU A 301 9.05 18.01 12.74
C GLU A 301 8.17 17.74 11.50
N MET A 302 7.86 16.48 11.21
CA MET A 302 7.13 16.07 10.02
C MET A 302 5.62 16.16 10.23
N VAL A 303 5.13 17.37 10.54
CA VAL A 303 3.76 17.64 10.99
C VAL A 303 2.65 17.25 10.01
N ASN A 304 2.98 16.93 8.75
CA ASN A 304 2.02 16.46 7.74
C ASN A 304 1.85 14.93 7.71
N LEU A 305 2.64 14.18 8.49
CA LEU A 305 2.51 12.74 8.62
C LEU A 305 1.11 12.38 9.15
N LYS A 306 0.51 11.40 8.48
CA LYS A 306 -0.80 10.81 8.82
C LYS A 306 -0.66 9.34 9.17
N CYS A 307 0.22 8.62 8.48
CA CYS A 307 0.52 7.22 8.74
C CYS A 307 2.02 7.03 8.93
N LEU A 308 2.41 6.44 10.06
CA LEU A 308 3.77 6.05 10.36
C LEU A 308 3.81 4.56 10.74
N SER A 309 4.40 3.73 9.89
CA SER A 309 4.55 2.30 10.12
C SER A 309 6.00 1.97 10.46
N LEU A 310 6.21 1.41 11.65
CA LEU A 310 7.52 1.07 12.23
C LEU A 310 7.51 -0.35 12.84
N SER A 311 6.55 -1.18 12.44
CA SER A 311 6.36 -2.54 12.90
C SER A 311 7.59 -3.43 12.64
N ASN A 312 7.81 -4.42 13.49
CA ASN A 312 8.89 -5.40 13.36
C ASN A 312 10.26 -4.73 13.18
N ASN A 313 10.64 -3.92 14.16
CA ASN A 313 11.95 -3.29 14.27
C ASN A 313 12.58 -3.68 15.63
N GLY A 314 13.60 -2.95 16.07
CA GLY A 314 14.21 -3.13 17.38
C GLY A 314 14.09 -1.88 18.25
N LEU A 315 13.04 -1.06 18.07
CA LEU A 315 12.91 0.23 18.74
C LEU A 315 12.83 0.06 20.25
N LEU A 316 13.71 0.76 20.96
CA LEU A 316 13.77 0.78 22.43
C LEU A 316 12.92 1.91 23.03
N TYR A 317 12.90 3.07 22.39
CA TYR A 317 12.14 4.23 22.82
C TYR A 317 11.65 5.05 21.63
N ILE A 318 10.67 5.92 21.90
CA ILE A 318 10.13 6.89 20.95
C ILE A 318 10.57 8.30 21.37
N PRO A 319 10.91 9.22 20.44
CA PRO A 319 11.28 10.59 20.77
C PRO A 319 10.26 11.30 21.65
N ASN A 320 10.74 12.06 22.64
CA ASN A 320 9.91 12.71 23.67
C ASN A 320 8.90 13.70 23.10
N GLU A 321 9.14 14.24 21.90
CA GLU A 321 8.32 15.27 21.25
C GLU A 321 7.36 14.70 20.19
N MET A 322 7.09 13.38 20.21
CA MET A 322 6.19 12.71 19.26
C MET A 322 4.81 13.37 19.17
N GLY A 323 4.32 13.93 20.29
CA GLY A 323 3.09 14.73 20.35
C GLY A 323 2.98 15.89 19.34
N LYS A 324 4.10 16.37 18.78
CA LYS A 324 4.10 17.41 17.73
C LYS A 324 3.46 16.98 16.42
N LEU A 325 3.32 15.68 16.17
CA LEU A 325 2.70 15.13 14.96
C LEU A 325 1.16 15.23 15.01
N ALA A 326 0.65 16.46 15.07
CA ALA A 326 -0.77 16.75 15.30
C ALA A 326 -1.73 16.20 14.24
N ASN A 327 -1.24 15.82 13.04
CA ASN A 327 -2.03 15.23 11.96
C ASN A 327 -1.89 13.69 11.89
N LEU A 328 -1.11 13.06 12.77
CA LEU A 328 -0.91 11.62 12.77
C LEU A 328 -2.24 10.93 13.13
N GLN A 329 -2.63 9.96 12.31
CA GLN A 329 -3.89 9.21 12.40
C GLN A 329 -3.61 7.73 12.70
N GLU A 330 -2.56 7.17 12.10
CA GLU A 330 -2.20 5.77 12.23
C GLU A 330 -0.73 5.65 12.62
N LEU A 331 -0.47 4.93 13.71
CA LEU A 331 0.87 4.65 14.21
C LEU A 331 1.01 3.16 14.52
N PHE A 332 1.88 2.48 13.78
CA PHE A 332 2.14 1.05 13.97
C PHE A 332 3.54 0.84 14.54
N LEU A 333 3.60 0.30 15.76
CA LEU A 333 4.80 0.07 16.57
C LEU A 333 4.90 -1.38 17.06
N ASN A 334 4.08 -2.28 16.54
CA ASN A 334 4.07 -3.69 16.95
C ASN A 334 5.38 -4.42 16.67
N CYS A 335 5.65 -5.48 17.44
CA CYS A 335 6.88 -6.27 17.37
C CYS A 335 8.13 -5.37 17.49
N ASN A 336 8.22 -4.61 18.58
CA ASN A 336 9.37 -3.78 18.93
C ASN A 336 9.82 -4.11 20.37
N LYS A 337 10.61 -3.25 21.00
CA LYS A 337 11.17 -3.45 22.36
C LYS A 337 10.89 -2.25 23.26
N LEU A 338 9.78 -1.56 23.02
CA LEU A 338 9.40 -0.34 23.76
C LEU A 338 9.06 -0.69 25.20
N ASP A 339 9.68 0.00 26.16
CA ASP A 339 9.43 -0.16 27.60
C ASP A 339 8.52 0.94 28.19
N ASP A 340 8.47 2.11 27.55
CA ASP A 340 7.58 3.22 27.90
C ASP A 340 7.15 4.03 26.65
N LEU A 341 6.11 4.86 26.80
CA LEU A 341 5.67 5.86 25.83
C LEU A 341 5.79 7.29 26.41
N PRO A 342 6.31 8.26 25.64
CA PRO A 342 6.49 9.61 26.16
C PRO A 342 5.14 10.29 26.45
N THR A 343 5.12 11.15 27.47
CA THR A 343 3.90 11.85 27.92
C THR A 343 3.28 12.74 26.85
N SER A 344 4.07 13.20 25.87
CA SER A 344 3.59 13.96 24.71
C SER A 344 2.62 13.20 23.82
N PHE A 345 2.50 11.86 23.95
CA PHE A 345 1.46 11.12 23.25
C PHE A 345 0.07 11.65 23.54
N ALA A 346 -0.16 12.26 24.71
CA ALA A 346 -1.41 12.95 25.06
C ALA A 346 -1.81 14.08 24.08
N ASP A 347 -0.85 14.61 23.30
CA ASP A 347 -1.08 15.70 22.35
C ASP A 347 -1.45 15.20 20.93
N LEU A 348 -1.39 13.89 20.67
CA LEU A 348 -1.74 13.26 19.38
C LEU A 348 -3.26 13.18 19.15
N GLN A 349 -3.94 14.32 19.20
CA GLN A 349 -5.40 14.41 19.20
C GLN A 349 -6.07 13.94 17.90
N SER A 350 -5.32 13.75 16.81
CA SER A 350 -5.82 13.17 15.55
C SER A 350 -5.62 11.65 15.44
N LEU A 351 -4.94 11.02 16.40
CA LEU A 351 -4.58 9.61 16.35
C LEU A 351 -5.84 8.75 16.51
N GLN A 352 -6.06 7.88 15.53
CA GLN A 352 -7.21 6.97 15.43
C GLN A 352 -6.80 5.54 15.76
N TYR A 353 -5.65 5.11 15.25
CA TYR A 353 -5.15 3.75 15.41
C TYR A 353 -3.72 3.76 15.95
N LEU A 354 -3.50 3.00 17.02
CA LEU A 354 -2.20 2.77 17.63
C LEU A 354 -1.99 1.28 17.84
N ASP A 355 -0.96 0.72 17.24
CA ASP A 355 -0.59 -0.69 17.42
C ASP A 355 0.72 -0.79 18.19
N LEU A 356 0.67 -1.36 19.39
CA LEU A 356 1.74 -1.62 20.34
C LEU A 356 1.88 -3.13 20.65
N TYR A 357 1.23 -4.00 19.86
CA TYR A 357 1.30 -5.45 20.05
C TYR A 357 2.75 -5.94 20.13
N ASP A 358 3.06 -6.88 21.03
CA ASP A 358 4.39 -7.49 21.15
C ASP A 358 5.51 -6.47 21.35
N ASN A 359 5.46 -5.82 22.52
CA ASN A 359 6.44 -4.85 23.02
C ASN A 359 6.82 -5.18 24.48
N HIS A 360 7.60 -4.31 25.11
CA HIS A 360 8.12 -4.51 26.46
C HIS A 360 7.46 -3.60 27.52
N LEU A 361 6.25 -3.09 27.28
CA LEU A 361 5.59 -2.15 28.18
C LEU A 361 5.19 -2.84 29.49
N GLU A 362 5.67 -2.34 30.63
CA GLU A 362 5.29 -2.84 31.96
C GLU A 362 4.10 -2.07 32.56
N VAL A 363 3.94 -0.80 32.17
CA VAL A 363 2.90 0.09 32.70
C VAL A 363 1.99 0.53 31.56
N PRO A 364 0.65 0.38 31.69
CA PRO A 364 -0.27 0.84 30.66
C PRO A 364 -0.13 2.35 30.42
N PRO A 365 -0.07 2.81 29.16
CA PRO A 365 0.16 4.21 28.84
C PRO A 365 -1.08 5.07 29.11
N THR A 366 -1.20 5.57 30.34
CA THR A 366 -2.33 6.40 30.80
C THR A 366 -2.45 7.72 30.04
N CYS A 367 -1.38 8.19 29.40
CA CYS A 367 -1.42 9.35 28.52
C CYS A 367 -2.39 9.19 27.33
N LEU A 368 -2.78 7.96 26.96
CA LEU A 368 -3.74 7.70 25.89
C LEU A 368 -5.20 8.00 26.28
N GLU A 369 -5.50 8.14 27.58
CA GLU A 369 -6.85 8.44 28.07
C GLU A 369 -7.37 9.80 27.58
N THR A 370 -6.48 10.73 27.23
CA THR A 370 -6.83 12.07 26.74
C THR A 370 -7.08 12.13 25.23
N LEU A 371 -6.84 11.03 24.49
CA LEU A 371 -6.93 11.01 23.03
C LEU A 371 -8.36 10.81 22.50
N ASN A 372 -9.03 11.91 22.18
CA ASN A 372 -10.45 11.88 21.80
C ASN A 372 -10.74 11.13 20.48
N SER A 373 -9.77 11.04 19.58
CA SER A 373 -9.94 10.40 18.26
C SER A 373 -9.60 8.92 18.24
N LEU A 374 -9.02 8.37 19.31
CA LEU A 374 -8.50 7.01 19.33
C LEU A 374 -9.65 5.99 19.33
N CYS A 375 -9.74 5.20 18.26
CA CYS A 375 -10.78 4.19 18.04
C CYS A 375 -10.24 2.76 17.96
N GLY A 376 -8.94 2.57 17.70
CA GLY A 376 -8.27 1.27 17.78
C GLY A 376 -6.95 1.35 18.55
N LEU A 377 -6.76 0.44 19.50
CA LEU A 377 -5.51 0.25 20.22
C LEU A 377 -5.27 -1.25 20.41
N ASP A 378 -4.18 -1.75 19.83
CA ASP A 378 -3.64 -3.05 20.22
C ASP A 378 -2.42 -2.83 21.10
N PHE A 379 -2.38 -3.51 22.24
CA PHE A 379 -1.28 -3.50 23.19
C PHE A 379 -1.14 -4.87 23.86
N LYS A 380 -1.69 -5.93 23.23
CA LYS A 380 -1.51 -7.32 23.68
C LYS A 380 -0.04 -7.72 23.60
N CYS A 381 0.33 -8.83 24.23
CA CYS A 381 1.71 -9.33 24.26
C CYS A 381 2.73 -8.30 24.80
N ASN A 382 2.37 -7.60 25.87
CA ASN A 382 3.26 -6.75 26.66
C ASN A 382 3.39 -7.30 28.10
N PHE A 383 4.14 -6.63 28.98
CA PHE A 383 4.42 -7.09 30.36
C PHE A 383 3.55 -6.42 31.43
N PHE A 384 2.31 -6.04 31.11
CA PHE A 384 1.41 -5.42 32.07
C PHE A 384 1.04 -6.37 33.22
N GLN A 385 0.80 -5.80 34.39
CA GLN A 385 0.03 -6.47 35.43
C GLN A 385 -1.47 -6.44 35.05
N ASP A 386 -2.20 -7.55 35.24
CA ASP A 386 -3.57 -7.70 34.75
C ASP A 386 -4.51 -6.58 35.25
N GLU A 387 -4.40 -6.21 36.54
CA GLU A 387 -5.27 -5.18 37.16
C GLU A 387 -5.11 -3.79 36.52
N THR A 388 -3.89 -3.40 36.13
CA THR A 388 -3.64 -2.06 35.56
C THR A 388 -4.08 -1.98 34.11
N LYS A 389 -3.96 -3.08 33.36
CA LYS A 389 -4.44 -3.21 31.98
C LYS A 389 -5.95 -3.02 31.91
N GLU A 390 -6.70 -3.67 32.81
CA GLU A 390 -8.16 -3.59 32.85
C GLU A 390 -8.66 -2.16 33.13
N GLU A 391 -7.98 -1.42 34.01
CA GLU A 391 -8.33 -0.04 34.34
C GLU A 391 -8.27 0.88 33.12
N LEU A 392 -7.18 0.82 32.35
CA LEU A 392 -7.03 1.61 31.12
C LEU A 392 -8.09 1.24 30.08
N CYS A 393 -8.31 -0.07 29.83
CA CYS A 393 -9.36 -0.54 28.94
C CYS A 393 -10.74 0.01 29.34
N LEU A 394 -11.07 -0.04 30.64
CA LEU A 394 -12.33 0.44 31.16
C LEU A 394 -12.50 1.95 30.97
N ASN A 395 -11.44 2.74 31.20
CA ASN A 395 -11.45 4.18 31.00
C ASN A 395 -11.66 4.56 29.53
N LEU A 396 -10.97 3.88 28.60
CA LEU A 396 -11.13 4.10 27.16
C LEU A 396 -12.56 3.76 26.69
N ARG A 397 -13.13 2.63 27.15
CA ARG A 397 -14.53 2.25 26.84
C ARG A 397 -15.54 3.24 27.38
N LYS A 398 -15.38 3.68 28.64
CA LYS A 398 -16.25 4.72 29.24
C LYS A 398 -16.22 6.01 28.44
N ARG A 399 -15.03 6.45 28.01
CA ARG A 399 -14.85 7.64 27.17
C ARG A 399 -15.60 7.51 25.85
N ARG A 400 -15.48 6.38 25.16
CA ARG A 400 -16.17 6.14 23.88
C ARG A 400 -17.69 6.20 24.05
N GLY A 401 -18.23 5.53 25.07
CA GLY A 401 -19.66 5.60 25.39
C GLY A 401 -20.15 7.01 25.74
N LEU A 402 -19.30 7.90 26.25
CA LEU A 402 -19.62 9.32 26.46
C LEU A 402 -19.63 10.11 25.14
N LEU A 403 -18.68 9.84 24.23
CA LEU A 403 -18.61 10.47 22.92
C LEU A 403 -19.82 10.10 22.05
N GLU A 404 -20.18 8.82 21.98
CA GLU A 404 -21.36 8.33 21.26
C GLU A 404 -22.67 8.97 21.76
N ARG A 405 -22.81 9.12 23.08
CA ARG A 405 -23.96 9.82 23.70
C ARG A 405 -23.98 11.32 23.39
N SER A 406 -22.82 11.93 23.21
CA SER A 406 -22.70 13.36 22.90
C SER A 406 -23.00 13.67 21.43
N ASP A 407 -22.65 12.76 20.51
CA ASP A 407 -22.99 12.89 19.09
C ASP A 407 -24.46 12.55 18.80
N GLY A 408 -25.07 11.66 19.59
CA GLY A 408 -26.52 11.40 19.56
C GLY A 408 -27.40 12.55 20.06
N MET A 409 -26.83 13.59 20.69
CA MET A 409 -27.57 14.75 21.20
C MET A 409 -27.66 15.94 20.23
N LYS A 410 -27.14 15.83 18.99
CA LYS A 410 -27.31 16.85 17.94
C LYS A 410 -28.39 16.45 16.92
N SER A 411 -29.67 16.44 17.34
CA SER A 411 -30.78 17.08 16.60
C SER A 411 -32.18 16.61 17.07
N LYS A 412 -32.90 17.50 17.78
CA LYS A 412 -34.25 17.98 17.41
C LYS A 412 -34.77 18.96 18.47
N PRO A 413 -35.22 20.17 18.09
CA PRO A 413 -36.04 20.98 18.98
C PRO A 413 -37.48 20.45 18.99
N LEU A 414 -37.99 20.22 20.19
CA LEU A 414 -39.41 19.98 20.47
C LEU A 414 -40.25 21.22 20.16
N THR A 415 -41.41 21.03 19.53
CA THR A 415 -42.58 21.89 19.74
C THR A 415 -43.84 21.06 20.04
N PRO A 416 -44.80 21.61 20.80
CA PRO A 416 -45.80 20.83 21.53
C PRO A 416 -47.22 20.99 20.96
N SER A 417 -48.06 19.96 21.14
CA SER A 417 -49.53 20.01 21.36
C SER A 417 -50.12 18.65 20.95
N SER A 418 -51.18 18.12 21.54
CA SER A 418 -51.89 18.36 22.78
C SER A 418 -52.95 17.25 22.88
N SER A 419 -53.32 16.88 24.11
CA SER A 419 -54.55 16.14 24.45
C SER A 419 -54.53 14.64 24.08
N SER A 420 -55.09 13.72 24.85
CA SER A 420 -55.76 13.78 26.14
C SER A 420 -56.01 12.34 26.61
N ARG A 421 -56.10 12.17 27.94
CA ARG A 421 -56.86 11.12 28.67
C ARG A 421 -56.22 9.73 28.72
N ARG A 422 -55.66 9.37 29.88
CA ARG A 422 -56.29 8.77 31.10
C ARG A 422 -56.20 7.25 31.03
N SER A 423 -55.31 6.71 31.87
CA SER A 423 -55.65 5.84 33.02
C SER A 423 -55.81 4.39 32.58
N SER A 424 -55.29 3.35 33.23
CA SER A 424 -54.71 3.16 34.56
C SER A 424 -54.63 1.64 34.71
N TYR A 425 -53.78 1.15 35.63
CA TYR A 425 -53.73 -0.24 36.10
C TYR A 425 -53.24 -1.27 35.07
N SER A 426 -52.70 -2.43 35.45
CA SER A 426 -51.83 -2.89 36.54
C SER A 426 -51.58 -4.36 36.20
N SER A 427 -50.44 -4.87 36.65
CA SER A 427 -50.22 -6.24 37.15
C SER A 427 -50.36 -7.47 36.23
N SER A 428 -49.43 -8.40 36.52
CA SER A 428 -49.47 -9.88 36.42
C SER A 428 -49.48 -10.49 35.02
N CYS A 429 -48.43 -11.19 34.60
CA CYS A 429 -47.93 -12.52 35.03
C CYS A 429 -48.72 -13.68 34.42
N SER A 430 -47.95 -14.65 33.91
CA SER A 430 -48.32 -16.05 33.56
C SER A 430 -49.23 -16.19 32.34
N GLU A 431 -49.17 -17.22 31.50
CA GLU A 431 -48.30 -18.38 31.31
C GLU A 431 -48.82 -19.03 30.01
N ASN A 432 -47.96 -19.84 29.38
CA ASN A 432 -48.30 -21.00 28.54
C ASN A 432 -48.92 -20.79 27.14
N ASP A 433 -48.09 -21.23 26.19
CA ASP A 433 -48.34 -22.39 25.33
C ASP A 433 -48.89 -22.21 23.91
N THR A 434 -48.29 -23.06 23.08
CA THR A 434 -48.74 -23.65 21.81
C THR A 434 -48.57 -22.87 20.51
N ARG A 435 -47.53 -23.30 19.78
CA ARG A 435 -47.54 -23.87 18.41
C ARG A 435 -48.57 -23.30 17.42
N GLY A 436 -48.06 -22.80 16.30
CA GLY A 436 -48.83 -22.70 15.06
C GLY A 436 -48.07 -21.93 13.99
N ASP A 437 -47.71 -22.64 12.92
CA ASP A 437 -46.99 -22.20 11.73
C ASP A 437 -47.56 -20.92 11.09
N GLN A 438 -46.66 -20.07 10.55
CA GLN A 438 -46.85 -19.31 9.29
C GLN A 438 -45.61 -18.45 9.01
N GLU A 439 -44.70 -18.97 8.17
CA GLU A 439 -43.78 -18.13 7.40
C GLU A 439 -44.50 -17.73 6.10
N ASP A 440 -44.80 -16.44 5.97
CA ASP A 440 -44.99 -15.79 4.67
C ASP A 440 -44.63 -14.30 4.80
N ALA A 441 -43.89 -13.86 3.78
CA ALA A 441 -43.70 -12.50 3.31
C ALA A 441 -42.65 -11.58 3.97
N GLU A 442 -41.62 -11.31 3.15
CA GLU A 442 -41.19 -9.97 2.76
C GLU A 442 -40.79 -9.00 3.89
N ASN A 443 -39.49 -8.78 4.08
CA ASN A 443 -38.97 -7.44 3.82
C ASN A 443 -37.44 -7.38 3.64
N LEU A 444 -37.07 -6.41 2.81
CA LEU A 444 -35.75 -5.94 2.44
C LEU A 444 -34.80 -5.80 3.64
N GLY A 445 -33.74 -6.61 3.66
CA GLY A 445 -32.60 -6.40 4.53
C GLY A 445 -31.77 -5.22 4.02
N GLU A 446 -31.83 -4.10 4.75
CA GLU A 446 -30.75 -3.11 4.77
C GLU A 446 -29.50 -3.78 5.37
N PRO A 447 -28.29 -3.63 4.80
CA PRO A 447 -27.09 -4.08 5.48
C PRO A 447 -26.77 -3.09 6.59
N GLN A 448 -27.15 -3.43 7.82
CA GLN A 448 -26.53 -2.86 9.01
C GLN A 448 -25.10 -3.40 9.09
N SER A 449 -24.13 -2.54 8.84
CA SER A 449 -22.73 -2.80 9.20
C SER A 449 -22.60 -2.62 10.71
N GLU A 450 -22.90 -3.67 11.46
CA GLU A 450 -22.40 -3.80 12.83
C GLU A 450 -20.89 -3.99 12.74
N THR A 451 -20.15 -2.97 13.14
CA THR A 451 -18.70 -3.06 13.34
C THR A 451 -18.48 -3.84 14.63
N GLU A 452 -18.29 -5.16 14.52
CA GLU A 452 -17.80 -5.98 15.62
C GLU A 452 -16.49 -5.39 16.15
N GLU A 453 -16.48 -5.12 17.45
CA GLU A 453 -15.46 -4.35 18.13
C GLU A 453 -14.38 -5.26 18.67
N ASN A 454 -13.20 -5.24 18.05
CA ASN A 454 -12.08 -6.04 18.50
C ASN A 454 -11.33 -5.34 19.65
N TRP A 455 -11.96 -5.28 20.83
CA TRP A 455 -11.35 -4.84 22.08
C TRP A 455 -11.43 -5.95 23.12
N ASP A 456 -11.05 -7.18 22.74
CA ASP A 456 -11.39 -8.33 23.57
C ASP A 456 -10.45 -8.52 24.76
N LEU A 457 -11.11 -8.35 25.91
CA LEU A 457 -10.85 -9.10 27.12
C LEU A 457 -11.47 -10.48 26.88
N GLU A 458 -10.62 -11.48 26.63
CA GLU A 458 -10.97 -12.91 26.64
C GLU A 458 -12.10 -13.34 25.70
N ASP A 459 -11.75 -13.66 24.46
CA ASP A 459 -12.36 -14.78 23.74
C ASP A 459 -11.25 -15.63 23.12
N GLU A 460 -11.22 -16.92 23.46
CA GLU A 460 -10.20 -17.92 23.08
C GLU A 460 -10.33 -18.42 21.62
N GLU A 461 -10.63 -17.54 20.67
CA GLU A 461 -10.38 -17.86 19.25
C GLU A 461 -9.57 -16.71 18.64
N ASP A 462 -8.56 -17.06 17.86
CA ASP A 462 -7.52 -16.18 17.29
C ASP A 462 -8.10 -15.07 16.35
N GLU A 463 -8.89 -14.12 16.87
CA GLU A 463 -9.30 -12.93 16.15
C GLU A 463 -8.15 -11.92 16.16
N TYR A 464 -7.26 -12.11 15.18
CA TYR A 464 -6.19 -11.20 14.83
C TYR A 464 -6.75 -9.79 14.68
N PHE A 465 -6.24 -8.83 15.47
CA PHE A 465 -6.43 -7.41 15.17
C PHE A 465 -5.83 -7.17 13.78
N ASP A 466 -6.69 -7.11 12.76
CA ASP A 466 -6.27 -6.83 11.40
C ASP A 466 -6.54 -5.35 11.10
N PRO A 467 -5.54 -4.46 11.28
CA PRO A 467 -5.69 -3.06 10.91
C PRO A 467 -5.90 -2.85 9.40
N THR A 468 -5.80 -3.89 8.57
CA THR A 468 -6.12 -3.84 7.13
C THR A 468 -7.57 -4.17 6.79
N VAL A 469 -8.35 -4.75 7.72
CA VAL A 469 -9.78 -5.06 7.50
C VAL A 469 -10.63 -3.78 7.38
N TYR A 470 -10.14 -2.65 7.92
CA TYR A 470 -10.68 -1.32 7.63
C TYR A 470 -9.80 -0.62 6.61
N GLN A 471 -10.18 -0.71 5.33
CA GLN A 471 -9.40 -0.12 4.25
C GLN A 471 -9.15 1.38 4.48
N PRO A 472 -7.88 1.81 4.66
CA PRO A 472 -7.53 3.20 4.52
C PRO A 472 -7.81 3.61 3.07
N LYS A 473 -8.01 4.91 2.81
CA LYS A 473 -8.11 5.44 1.43
C LYS A 473 -6.82 5.24 0.59
N VAL A 474 -5.79 4.60 1.15
CA VAL A 474 -4.53 4.24 0.50
C VAL A 474 -4.15 2.82 0.92
N THR A 475 -4.04 1.91 -0.03
CA THR A 475 -3.64 0.51 0.20
C THR A 475 -2.16 0.44 0.61
N ILE A 476 -1.89 0.23 1.90
CA ILE A 476 -0.57 -0.17 2.40
C ILE A 476 -0.64 -1.69 2.63
N ASN A 477 0.10 -2.46 1.83
CA ASN A 477 0.18 -3.92 1.99
C ASN A 477 0.83 -4.22 3.36
N MET A 478 0.08 -4.81 4.29
CA MET A 478 0.65 -5.32 5.55
C MET A 478 0.94 -6.82 5.43
N PRO A 479 2.09 -7.30 5.90
CA PRO A 479 2.37 -8.72 5.94
C PRO A 479 1.81 -9.39 7.20
N ALA A 480 1.08 -10.50 7.02
CA ALA A 480 0.80 -11.45 8.09
C ALA A 480 2.04 -12.32 8.38
N ARG A 481 2.40 -12.43 9.68
CA ARG A 481 3.32 -13.40 10.32
C ARG A 481 4.68 -13.65 9.63
N ALA A 482 5.76 -13.18 10.26
CA ALA A 482 7.11 -13.70 10.02
C ALA A 482 7.58 -14.57 11.20
N LEU A 483 8.01 -15.77 10.85
CA LEU A 483 8.53 -16.84 11.70
C LEU A 483 9.75 -16.39 12.53
N ILE A 484 9.78 -16.78 13.81
CA ILE A 484 10.94 -16.66 14.70
C ILE A 484 12.10 -17.50 14.14
N ILE A 485 13.23 -16.87 13.83
CA ILE A 485 14.50 -17.56 13.58
C ILE A 485 15.47 -17.23 14.71
N HIS A 486 15.86 -18.26 15.46
CA HIS A 486 16.87 -18.20 16.50
C HIS A 486 18.29 -18.03 15.94
N THR A 487 19.02 -17.07 16.52
CA THR A 487 20.46 -17.02 16.82
C THR A 487 21.50 -16.98 15.68
N THR A 488 22.37 -15.97 15.69
CA THR A 488 23.78 -16.12 16.16
C THR A 488 24.50 -14.79 16.38
N VAL A 489 25.37 -14.82 17.40
CA VAL A 489 26.22 -13.74 17.94
C VAL A 489 27.25 -13.25 16.92
N ILE A 490 27.46 -11.93 16.82
CA ILE A 490 28.69 -11.33 16.27
C ILE A 490 29.22 -10.29 17.27
N GLY A 491 30.51 -10.44 17.58
CA GLY A 491 31.25 -9.78 18.65
C GLY A 491 31.73 -8.34 18.37
N PRO A 492 32.72 -7.87 19.16
CA PRO A 492 32.76 -6.50 19.68
C PRO A 492 33.49 -5.54 18.75
N HIS A 493 32.74 -4.84 17.90
CA HIS A 493 33.12 -3.52 17.40
C HIS A 493 31.91 -2.60 17.46
N SER A 494 31.44 -2.41 18.70
CA SER A 494 30.56 -1.33 19.11
C SER A 494 31.31 0.00 19.02
N PHE A 495 31.00 0.78 17.98
CA PHE A 495 31.29 2.21 18.01
C PHE A 495 29.99 2.94 18.30
N ILE A 496 29.92 3.48 19.52
CA ILE A 496 28.91 4.40 20.02
C ILE A 496 29.48 5.80 19.78
N PRO A 497 28.75 6.71 19.13
CA PRO A 497 28.97 8.13 19.34
C PRO A 497 28.10 8.58 20.51
N SER A 498 28.80 8.84 21.60
CA SER A 498 28.35 9.53 22.80
C SER A 498 27.96 10.96 22.43
N ASP A 499 26.68 11.28 22.48
CA ASP A 499 26.11 12.62 22.70
C ASP A 499 24.68 12.41 23.21
N ILE A 500 24.50 12.23 24.53
CA ILE A 500 23.99 13.26 25.43
C ILE A 500 22.53 13.66 25.10
N HIS A 501 21.58 12.85 25.58
CA HIS A 501 20.30 13.38 26.08
C HIS A 501 20.34 13.33 27.62
N PRO A 502 20.57 14.44 28.33
CA PRO A 502 20.19 14.59 29.73
C PRO A 502 18.78 15.22 29.74
N SER A 503 17.84 14.91 30.65
CA SER A 503 17.93 14.37 32.01
C SER A 503 16.55 13.88 32.48
N PRO A 504 16.45 13.03 33.52
CA PRO A 504 15.39 13.15 34.51
C PRO A 504 15.90 13.96 35.71
N SER A 505 15.12 14.95 36.10
CA SER A 505 15.43 15.91 37.15
C SER A 505 15.25 15.31 38.55
N ILE A 506 16.31 15.29 39.35
CA ILE A 506 16.23 15.22 40.82
C ILE A 506 16.97 16.45 41.37
N ARG A 507 16.24 17.34 42.04
CA ARG A 507 16.81 18.39 42.93
C ARG A 507 16.62 17.94 44.39
N PRO A 508 17.28 18.54 45.39
CA PRO A 508 18.49 19.37 45.36
C PRO A 508 19.54 18.92 46.42
N ASN A 509 20.79 19.38 46.31
CA ASN A 509 21.42 19.93 47.52
C ASN A 509 22.45 21.01 47.20
N LYS A 510 22.49 21.96 48.12
CA LYS A 510 23.24 23.21 48.09
C LYS A 510 24.74 22.99 48.24
N ASP A 511 25.45 24.06 47.88
CA ASP A 511 26.66 24.57 48.48
C ASP A 511 28.00 24.30 47.75
N LEU A 512 28.61 25.45 47.40
CA LEU A 512 30.03 25.81 47.50
C LEU A 512 30.86 25.92 46.20
N PHE A 513 31.04 27.20 45.87
CA PHE A 513 32.21 27.88 45.31
C PHE A 513 32.49 27.89 43.80
N ALA A 514 32.79 29.12 43.39
CA ALA A 514 33.09 29.61 42.06
C ALA A 514 34.62 29.60 41.81
N PRO A 515 35.13 30.24 40.74
CA PRO A 515 35.92 29.62 39.68
C PRO A 515 37.43 29.84 39.85
N ASP A 516 38.25 29.15 39.06
CA ASP A 516 39.60 29.62 38.79
C ASP A 516 40.02 29.37 37.34
N ASP A 517 40.68 30.38 36.82
CA ASP A 517 41.21 30.57 35.47
C ASP A 517 42.26 29.53 35.06
N GLY A 518 42.46 29.32 33.75
CA GLY A 518 43.62 28.57 33.27
C GLY A 518 43.69 28.37 31.75
N GLN A 519 44.57 29.13 31.11
CA GLN A 519 44.92 29.19 29.69
C GLN A 519 45.62 27.94 29.12
N PHE A 520 45.92 28.04 27.80
CA PHE A 520 46.89 27.33 26.93
C PHE A 520 46.28 26.30 25.97
N GLU A 521 46.11 26.63 24.68
CA GLU A 521 47.07 26.75 23.55
C GLU A 521 47.37 25.41 22.85
N ASP A 522 47.03 25.40 21.56
CA ASP A 522 47.64 24.75 20.39
C ASP A 522 48.42 23.44 20.53
N ALA A 523 47.92 22.40 19.86
CA ALA A 523 48.62 21.65 18.81
C ALA A 523 47.64 20.81 17.98
#